data_AF-A0A7V6D2C6-F1
#
_entry.id   AF-A0A7V6D2C6-F1
#
_cell.length_a   1.000
_cell.length_b   1.000
_cell.length_c   1.000
_cell.angle_alpha   90.00
_cell.angle_beta   90.00
_cell.angle_gamma   90.00
#
_symmetry.space_group_name_H-M   'P 1'
#
loop_
_entity.id
_entity.type
_entity.pdbx_description
1 polymer ?
#
loop_
_entity_poly.entity_id
_entity_poly.type
_entity_poly.pdbx_seq_one_letter_code
_entity_poly.pdbx_strand_id
1 'polypeptide(L)'
;MYRPVKYVEKLLSVAANGAWYVFDTLNQIKQSPPFTPKWSDKPLQKSYEKPKPPLGWPRETDSLCPKCVPEVRRKILEGKLPYEILLTEKVGEIKAWIIERDGKILMVKRCPIHGYFEDVLSIDPEFTRHIEQVFPGRDIRAHNDRHLHNHGSSTITHGRGAVLTIDLTNRCNMMCDPCFMDANQVGFVHELSWEEIKALLDHAIQIKPRRQLSVQFSGGEPTLSPYFLDAIRYARELGYH
;
A
#
# COMPACT_ATOMS: atom_id res chain seq x y z
N MET A 1 1.39 -5.97 50.78
CA MET A 1 -0.07 -5.85 50.51
C MET A 1 -0.28 -4.72 49.54
N TYR A 2 -1.03 -4.93 48.44
CA TYR A 2 -1.39 -3.86 47.52
C TYR A 2 -2.33 -2.87 48.22
N ARG A 3 -2.27 -1.58 47.84
CA ARG A 3 -3.19 -0.56 48.37
C ARG A 3 -4.65 -0.97 48.09
N PRO A 4 -5.62 -0.76 49.00
CA PRO A 4 -7.03 -1.14 48.80
C PRO A 4 -7.63 -0.66 47.48
N VAL A 5 -7.21 0.53 47.02
CA VAL A 5 -7.59 1.11 45.71
C VAL A 5 -7.26 0.19 44.53
N LYS A 6 -6.15 -0.57 44.57
CA LYS A 6 -5.76 -1.49 43.48
C LYS A 6 -6.73 -2.65 43.32
N TYR A 7 -7.39 -3.08 44.40
CA TYR A 7 -8.42 -4.12 44.33
C TYR A 7 -9.72 -3.58 43.73
N VAL A 8 -10.08 -2.33 44.06
CA VAL A 8 -11.24 -1.64 43.45
C VAL A 8 -11.01 -1.41 41.95
N GLU A 9 -9.82 -0.91 41.56
CA GLU A 9 -9.44 -0.75 40.15
C GLU A 9 -9.50 -2.09 39.39
N LYS A 10 -8.98 -3.17 39.99
CA LYS A 10 -9.05 -4.51 39.38
C LYS A 10 -10.48 -5.00 39.22
N LEU A 11 -11.33 -4.79 40.22
CA LEU A 11 -12.75 -5.17 40.17
C LEU A 11 -13.50 -4.38 39.09
N LEU A 12 -13.27 -3.07 38.98
CA LEU A 12 -13.85 -2.23 37.93
C LEU A 12 -13.40 -2.68 36.54
N SER A 13 -12.11 -2.97 36.34
CA SER A 13 -11.60 -3.47 35.06
C SER A 13 -12.21 -4.82 34.66
N VAL A 14 -12.34 -5.75 35.60
CA VAL A 14 -12.98 -7.06 35.35
C VAL A 14 -14.46 -6.88 35.02
N ALA A 15 -15.17 -6.03 35.77
CA ALA A 15 -16.58 -5.74 35.52
C ALA A 15 -16.79 -5.08 34.15
N ALA A 16 -15.95 -4.12 33.78
CA ALA A 16 -15.98 -3.46 32.47
C ALA A 16 -15.74 -4.45 31.32
N ASN A 17 -14.76 -5.35 31.45
CA ASN A 17 -14.50 -6.40 30.47
C ASN A 17 -15.70 -7.37 30.33
N GLY A 18 -16.30 -7.77 31.45
CA GLY A 18 -17.49 -8.61 31.44
C GLY A 18 -18.69 -7.92 30.77
N ALA A 19 -18.93 -6.65 31.10
CA ALA A 19 -19.98 -5.85 30.48
C ALA A 19 -19.76 -5.68 28.97
N TRP A 20 -18.52 -5.41 28.54
CA TRP A 20 -18.16 -5.32 27.13
C TRP A 20 -18.40 -6.64 26.38
N TYR A 21 -18.00 -7.77 26.97
CA TYR A 21 -18.21 -9.09 26.36
C TYR A 21 -19.71 -9.38 26.13
N VAL A 22 -20.55 -9.11 27.14
CA VAL A 22 -22.00 -9.28 27.02
C VAL A 22 -22.57 -8.34 25.95
N PHE A 23 -22.18 -7.07 25.98
CA PHE A 23 -22.62 -6.08 25.00
C PHE A 23 -22.25 -6.47 23.57
N ASP A 24 -20.99 -6.85 23.32
CA ASP A 24 -20.52 -7.24 21.98
C ASP A 24 -21.23 -8.51 21.49
N THR A 25 -21.39 -9.51 22.36
CA THR A 25 -22.11 -10.76 22.04
C THR A 25 -23.56 -10.47 21.64
N LEU A 26 -24.28 -9.63 22.40
CA LEU A 26 -25.65 -9.24 22.07
C LEU A 26 -25.71 -8.42 20.77
N ASN A 27 -24.75 -7.53 20.56
CA ASN A 27 -24.67 -6.71 19.35
C ASN A 27 -24.42 -7.56 18.09
N GLN A 28 -23.76 -8.71 18.19
CA GLN A 28 -23.57 -9.64 17.08
C GLN A 28 -24.86 -10.34 16.63
N ILE A 29 -25.89 -10.45 17.47
CA ILE A 29 -27.17 -11.12 17.13
C ILE A 29 -27.96 -10.32 16.08
N LYS A 30 -28.01 -9.00 16.23
CA LYS A 30 -28.76 -8.11 15.32
C LYS A 30 -27.98 -6.83 15.05
N GLN A 31 -26.99 -6.94 14.18
CA GLN A 31 -26.18 -5.80 13.79
C GLN A 31 -26.99 -4.81 12.94
N SER A 32 -26.84 -3.52 13.25
CA SER A 32 -27.38 -2.44 12.41
C SER A 32 -26.72 -2.43 11.02
N PRO A 33 -27.45 -2.00 9.98
CA PRO A 33 -26.88 -1.87 8.64
C PRO A 33 -25.65 -0.94 8.66
N PRO A 34 -24.62 -1.23 7.86
CA PRO A 34 -23.46 -0.37 7.78
C PRO A 34 -23.81 0.97 7.15
N PHE A 35 -23.17 2.05 7.62
CA PHE A 35 -23.33 3.36 7.01
C PHE A 35 -22.36 3.54 5.82
N THR A 36 -22.76 4.39 4.87
CA THR A 36 -21.91 4.78 3.73
C THR A 36 -21.30 6.15 3.99
N PRO A 37 -19.98 6.26 4.20
CA PRO A 37 -19.31 7.53 4.42
C PRO A 37 -19.18 8.35 3.13
N LYS A 38 -19.08 9.68 3.22
CA LYS A 38 -18.92 10.57 2.05
C LYS A 38 -17.68 10.26 1.19
N TRP A 39 -16.66 9.62 1.76
CA TRP A 39 -15.41 9.26 1.08
C TRP A 39 -15.46 7.91 0.35
N SER A 40 -16.60 7.20 0.32
CA SER A 40 -16.79 5.91 -0.35
C SER A 40 -18.20 5.82 -0.95
N ASP A 41 -18.34 5.21 -2.13
CA ASP A 41 -19.66 4.89 -2.72
C ASP A 41 -20.20 3.54 -2.20
N LYS A 42 -19.41 2.83 -1.39
CA LYS A 42 -19.76 1.56 -0.77
C LYS A 42 -19.84 1.68 0.75
N PRO A 43 -20.73 0.94 1.42
CA PRO A 43 -20.85 0.95 2.87
C PRO A 43 -19.60 0.39 3.55
N LEU A 44 -19.40 0.73 4.83
CA LEU A 44 -18.36 0.11 5.64
C LEU A 44 -18.58 -1.40 5.77
N GLN A 45 -17.51 -2.17 5.56
CA GLN A 45 -17.55 -3.62 5.78
C GLN A 45 -17.51 -3.96 7.26
N LYS A 46 -18.36 -4.90 7.68
CA LYS A 46 -18.27 -5.57 8.97
C LYS A 46 -17.04 -6.47 9.02
N SER A 47 -16.58 -6.83 10.23
CA SER A 47 -15.37 -7.63 10.41
C SER A 47 -15.44 -8.99 9.69
N TYR A 48 -16.60 -9.66 9.70
CA TYR A 48 -16.81 -10.95 9.03
C TYR A 48 -16.93 -10.86 7.50
N GLU A 49 -17.16 -9.65 6.95
CA GLU A 49 -17.23 -9.42 5.50
C GLU A 49 -15.86 -9.14 4.89
N LYS A 50 -14.86 -8.82 5.72
CA LYS A 50 -13.52 -8.47 5.27
C LYS A 50 -12.74 -9.72 4.89
N PRO A 51 -12.40 -9.93 3.60
CA PRO A 51 -11.67 -11.11 3.20
C PRO A 51 -10.23 -11.05 3.73
N LYS A 52 -9.70 -12.20 4.13
CA LYS A 52 -8.29 -12.36 4.49
C LYS A 52 -7.58 -13.18 3.41
N PRO A 53 -6.39 -12.79 2.93
CA PRO A 53 -5.56 -13.70 2.15
C PRO A 53 -5.18 -14.92 2.99
N PRO A 54 -4.66 -16.00 2.38
CA PRO A 54 -3.94 -17.02 3.13
C PRO A 54 -2.83 -16.37 3.96
N LEU A 55 -2.88 -16.55 5.27
CA LEU A 55 -1.88 -16.10 6.24
C LEU A 55 -1.21 -17.32 6.87
N GLY A 56 -0.11 -17.09 7.57
CA GLY A 56 0.77 -18.12 8.13
C GLY A 56 1.70 -18.73 7.09
N TRP A 57 2.60 -19.59 7.56
CA TRP A 57 3.54 -20.34 6.73
C TRP A 57 3.57 -21.81 7.20
N PRO A 58 3.80 -22.76 6.27
CA PRO A 58 4.08 -22.55 4.86
C PRO A 58 2.85 -22.14 4.04
N ARG A 59 3.02 -21.26 3.05
CA ARG A 59 1.96 -20.92 2.08
C ARG A 59 2.52 -20.68 0.68
N GLU A 60 1.71 -20.96 -0.33
CA GLU A 60 2.01 -20.58 -1.71
C GLU A 60 1.43 -19.19 -2.03
N THR A 61 2.16 -18.43 -2.85
CA THR A 61 1.76 -17.11 -3.35
C THR A 61 2.32 -16.88 -4.76
N ASP A 62 1.95 -15.76 -5.38
CA ASP A 62 2.51 -15.31 -6.64
C ASP A 62 3.65 -14.31 -6.37
N SER A 63 4.71 -14.39 -7.16
CA SER A 63 5.87 -13.49 -7.11
C SER A 63 6.35 -13.18 -8.52
N LEU A 64 7.18 -12.14 -8.65
CA LEU A 64 7.90 -11.86 -9.88
C LEU A 64 9.28 -12.53 -9.88
N CYS A 65 9.69 -13.04 -11.04
CA CYS A 65 11.04 -13.51 -11.29
C CYS A 65 12.00 -12.31 -11.38
N PRO A 66 13.08 -12.28 -10.57
CA PRO A 66 14.02 -11.16 -10.53
C PRO A 66 14.87 -11.02 -11.80
N LYS A 67 14.83 -11.99 -12.72
CA LYS A 67 15.52 -11.94 -14.01
C LYS A 67 14.58 -11.69 -15.20
N CYS A 68 13.41 -12.34 -15.24
CA CYS A 68 12.44 -12.11 -16.33
C CYS A 68 12.01 -10.65 -16.43
N VAL A 69 11.72 -10.00 -15.29
CA VAL A 69 11.19 -8.63 -15.30
C VAL A 69 12.20 -7.63 -15.85
N PRO A 70 13.48 -7.60 -15.41
CA PRO A 70 14.50 -6.76 -16.04
C PRO A 70 14.73 -7.05 -17.52
N GLU A 71 14.73 -8.33 -17.92
CA GLU A 71 14.91 -8.72 -19.33
C GLU A 71 13.80 -8.18 -20.23
N VAL A 72 12.55 -8.27 -19.76
CA VAL A 72 11.38 -7.75 -20.49
C VAL A 72 11.41 -6.24 -20.52
N ARG A 73 11.70 -5.58 -19.40
CA ARG A 73 11.83 -4.13 -19.33
C ARG A 73 12.89 -3.63 -20.32
N ARG A 74 14.02 -4.31 -20.42
CA ARG A 74 15.06 -4.00 -21.42
C ARG A 74 14.53 -4.14 -22.85
N LYS A 75 13.83 -5.22 -23.18
CA LYS A 75 13.24 -5.41 -24.52
C LYS A 75 12.24 -4.32 -24.88
N ILE A 76 11.45 -3.84 -23.91
CA ILE A 76 10.52 -2.72 -24.10
C ILE A 76 11.29 -1.43 -24.38
N LEU A 77 12.32 -1.12 -23.59
CA LEU A 77 13.15 0.07 -23.79
C LEU A 77 13.92 0.05 -25.13
N GLU A 78 14.28 -1.14 -25.62
CA GLU A 78 14.88 -1.35 -26.94
C GLU A 78 13.85 -1.32 -28.09
N GLY A 79 12.56 -1.12 -27.81
CA GLY A 79 11.48 -1.10 -28.81
C GLY A 79 11.12 -2.47 -29.39
N LYS A 80 11.61 -3.57 -28.81
CA LYS A 80 11.36 -4.95 -29.28
C LYS A 80 10.02 -5.51 -28.82
N LEU A 81 9.46 -4.95 -27.75
CA LEU A 81 8.16 -5.36 -27.20
C LEU A 81 7.35 -4.11 -26.83
N PRO A 82 6.03 -4.11 -27.07
CA PRO A 82 5.14 -3.07 -26.55
C PRO A 82 5.06 -3.13 -25.03
N TYR A 83 4.86 -1.99 -24.35
CA TYR A 83 4.76 -1.97 -22.88
C TYR A 83 3.41 -2.51 -22.39
N GLU A 84 2.40 -2.47 -23.25
CA GLU A 84 1.03 -2.92 -22.99
C GLU A 84 0.95 -4.39 -22.59
N ILE A 85 1.97 -5.19 -22.94
CA ILE A 85 2.08 -6.57 -22.47
C ILE A 85 2.13 -6.66 -20.93
N LEU A 86 2.65 -5.64 -20.25
CA LEU A 86 2.69 -5.61 -18.78
C LEU A 86 1.29 -5.43 -18.17
N LEU A 87 0.31 -4.99 -18.96
CA LEU A 87 -1.08 -4.80 -18.55
C LEU A 87 -1.92 -6.05 -18.78
N THR A 88 -1.67 -6.77 -19.87
CA THR A 88 -2.50 -7.90 -20.31
C THR A 88 -1.91 -9.27 -19.99
N GLU A 89 -0.59 -9.38 -19.94
CA GLU A 89 0.12 -10.65 -19.76
C GLU A 89 0.74 -10.78 -18.36
N LYS A 90 0.91 -12.03 -17.92
CA LYS A 90 1.52 -12.37 -16.62
C LYS A 90 3.04 -12.46 -16.72
N VAL A 91 3.67 -11.39 -17.20
CA VAL A 91 5.08 -11.43 -17.56
C VAL A 91 5.97 -11.61 -16.34
N GLY A 92 6.67 -12.75 -16.28
CA GLY A 92 7.58 -13.06 -15.18
C GLY A 92 6.89 -13.45 -13.86
N GLU A 93 5.57 -13.61 -13.85
CA GLU A 93 4.82 -14.14 -12.71
C GLU A 93 5.14 -15.62 -12.52
N ILE A 94 5.54 -16.01 -11.31
CA ILE A 94 5.88 -17.36 -10.91
C ILE A 94 5.32 -17.67 -9.53
N LYS A 95 5.11 -18.96 -9.24
CA LYS A 95 4.76 -19.41 -7.89
C LYS A 95 5.95 -19.28 -6.95
N ALA A 96 5.64 -18.87 -5.71
CA ALA A 96 6.57 -18.75 -4.62
C ALA A 96 5.98 -19.34 -3.34
N TRP A 97 6.84 -19.85 -2.49
CA TRP A 97 6.50 -20.39 -1.18
C TRP A 97 7.08 -19.48 -0.09
N ILE A 98 6.23 -19.07 0.84
CA ILE A 98 6.66 -18.40 2.06
C ILE A 98 6.80 -19.48 3.14
N ILE A 99 8.02 -19.65 3.67
CA ILE A 99 8.36 -20.69 4.64
C ILE A 99 9.14 -20.10 5.82
N GLU A 100 9.14 -20.79 6.96
CA GLU A 100 10.06 -20.51 8.06
C GLU A 100 11.21 -21.52 8.02
N ARG A 101 12.45 -21.01 8.07
CA ARG A 101 13.67 -21.83 8.12
C ARG A 101 14.74 -21.05 8.88
N ASP A 102 15.43 -21.72 9.80
CA ASP A 102 16.55 -21.16 10.59
C ASP A 102 16.19 -19.82 11.29
N GLY A 103 14.98 -19.73 11.84
CA GLY A 103 14.49 -18.53 12.52
C GLY A 103 14.23 -17.33 11.59
N LYS A 104 14.07 -17.56 10.28
CA LYS A 104 13.76 -16.52 9.28
C LYS A 104 12.56 -16.92 8.45
N ILE A 105 11.83 -15.92 7.95
CA ILE A 105 10.80 -16.10 6.94
C ILE A 105 11.43 -15.87 5.57
N LEU A 106 11.34 -16.89 4.71
CA LEU A 106 11.95 -16.90 3.38
C LEU A 106 10.86 -16.97 2.32
N MET A 107 11.07 -16.26 1.21
CA MET A 107 10.34 -16.46 -0.04
C MET A 107 11.19 -17.29 -0.99
N VAL A 108 10.72 -18.51 -1.28
CA VAL A 108 11.37 -19.46 -2.18
C VAL A 108 10.60 -19.53 -3.48
N LYS A 109 11.25 -19.30 -4.61
CA LYS A 109 10.58 -19.29 -5.93
C LYS A 109 11.43 -20.01 -6.97
N ARG A 110 10.77 -20.66 -7.93
CA ARG A 110 11.43 -21.36 -9.04
C ARG A 110 10.89 -20.86 -10.36
N CYS A 111 11.75 -20.21 -11.14
CA CYS A 111 11.46 -19.84 -12.51
C CYS A 111 11.83 -21.00 -13.45
N PRO A 112 10.96 -21.37 -14.41
CA PRO A 112 11.26 -22.44 -15.37
C PRO A 112 12.55 -22.21 -16.19
N ILE A 113 12.91 -20.95 -16.44
CA ILE A 113 14.08 -20.60 -17.28
C ILE A 113 15.28 -20.07 -16.49
N HIS A 114 15.05 -19.43 -15.33
CA HIS A 114 16.13 -18.82 -14.54
C HIS A 114 16.50 -19.59 -13.28
N GLY A 115 15.80 -20.69 -12.99
CA GLY A 115 16.11 -21.58 -11.88
C GLY A 115 15.54 -21.13 -10.54
N TYR A 116 16.27 -21.45 -9.47
CA TYR A 116 15.85 -21.25 -8.09
C TYR A 116 16.27 -19.89 -7.55
N PHE A 117 15.41 -19.27 -6.76
CA PHE A 117 15.70 -18.06 -6.00
C PHE A 117 15.14 -18.19 -4.58
N GLU A 118 15.83 -17.58 -3.63
CA GLU A 118 15.45 -17.52 -2.24
C GLU A 118 15.78 -16.12 -1.70
N ASP A 119 14.79 -15.45 -1.12
CA ASP A 119 14.90 -14.11 -0.55
C ASP A 119 14.43 -14.12 0.91
N VAL A 120 15.12 -13.40 1.80
CA VAL A 120 14.68 -13.22 3.19
C VAL A 120 13.58 -12.16 3.23
N LEU A 121 12.38 -12.52 3.69
CA LEU A 121 11.28 -11.58 3.91
C LEU A 121 11.34 -10.95 5.30
N SER A 122 11.70 -11.73 6.30
CA SER A 122 11.77 -11.27 7.69
C SER A 122 12.78 -12.10 8.48
N ILE A 123 13.46 -11.44 9.40
CA ILE A 123 14.40 -12.05 10.35
C ILE A 123 13.76 -12.30 11.73
N ASP A 124 12.47 -11.96 11.89
CA ASP A 124 11.72 -12.13 13.13
C ASP A 124 10.37 -12.82 12.83
N PRO A 125 10.33 -14.16 12.91
CA PRO A 125 9.12 -14.94 12.69
C PRO A 125 8.00 -14.63 13.70
N GLU A 126 8.33 -14.35 14.96
CA GLU A 126 7.33 -14.08 16.00
C GLU A 126 6.63 -12.75 15.74
N PHE A 127 7.40 -11.69 15.44
CA PHE A 127 6.84 -10.39 15.07
C PHE A 127 6.01 -10.48 13.78
N THR A 128 6.49 -11.23 12.78
CA THR A 128 5.75 -11.44 11.53
C THR A 128 4.42 -12.15 11.79
N ARG A 129 4.43 -13.16 12.68
CA ARG A 129 3.22 -13.89 13.07
C ARG A 129 2.23 -12.98 13.79
N HIS A 130 2.74 -12.10 14.66
CA HIS A 130 1.92 -11.10 15.33
C HIS A 130 1.26 -10.13 14.33
N ILE A 131 2.01 -9.61 13.36
CA ILE A 131 1.47 -8.73 12.30
C ILE A 131 0.32 -9.42 11.55
N GLU A 132 0.49 -10.69 11.17
CA GLU A 132 -0.55 -11.44 10.46
C GLU A 132 -1.76 -11.74 11.36
N GLN A 133 -1.55 -12.03 12.64
CA GLN A 133 -2.64 -12.25 13.61
C GLN A 133 -3.51 -11.00 13.80
N VAL A 134 -2.89 -9.82 13.84
CA VAL A 134 -3.61 -8.54 13.99
C VAL A 134 -4.13 -7.99 12.67
N PHE A 135 -3.93 -8.69 11.54
CA PHE A 135 -4.46 -8.26 10.25
C PHE A 135 -6.00 -8.21 10.27
N PRO A 136 -6.60 -7.02 10.20
CA PRO A 136 -8.04 -6.85 10.41
C PRO A 136 -8.89 -7.20 9.17
N GLY A 137 -8.29 -7.83 8.15
CA GLY A 137 -8.89 -8.11 6.85
C GLY A 137 -8.66 -7.01 5.82
N ARG A 138 -8.86 -7.34 4.55
CA ARG A 138 -8.83 -6.37 3.44
C ARG A 138 -9.95 -5.35 3.64
N ASP A 139 -9.71 -4.15 3.15
CA ASP A 139 -10.65 -3.04 3.26
C ASP A 139 -11.67 -3.04 2.11
N ILE A 140 -12.49 -1.99 2.01
CA ILE A 140 -13.37 -1.73 0.88
C ILE A 140 -12.54 -1.78 -0.41
N ARG A 141 -13.00 -2.58 -1.37
CA ARG A 141 -12.38 -2.67 -2.70
C ARG A 141 -12.42 -1.29 -3.38
N ALA A 142 -11.27 -0.88 -3.91
CA ALA A 142 -11.12 0.35 -4.66
C ALA A 142 -12.17 0.43 -5.80
N HIS A 143 -12.68 1.62 -6.03
CA HIS A 143 -13.66 1.96 -7.06
C HIS A 143 -13.38 3.37 -7.58
N ASN A 144 -13.90 3.66 -8.78
CA ASN A 144 -13.51 4.84 -9.56
C ASN A 144 -12.00 4.86 -9.88
N ASP A 145 -11.43 3.68 -10.07
CA ASP A 145 -9.98 3.43 -10.14
C ASP A 145 -9.56 2.71 -11.43
N ARG A 146 -10.49 2.59 -12.39
CA ARG A 146 -10.27 1.81 -13.62
C ARG A 146 -9.06 2.30 -14.44
N HIS A 147 -8.78 3.59 -14.37
CA HIS A 147 -7.77 4.24 -15.20
C HIS A 147 -6.47 4.57 -14.45
N LEU A 148 -6.46 4.51 -13.10
CA LEU A 148 -5.26 4.81 -12.33
C LEU A 148 -4.47 3.56 -11.98
N HIS A 149 -5.04 2.63 -11.20
CA HIS A 149 -4.36 1.37 -10.87
C HIS A 149 -4.57 0.28 -11.92
N ASN A 150 -4.33 0.57 -13.19
CA ASN A 150 -4.32 -0.44 -14.25
C ASN A 150 -2.89 -0.97 -14.45
N HIS A 151 -2.49 -1.95 -13.64
CA HIS A 151 -1.10 -2.46 -13.61
C HIS A 151 -1.02 -3.99 -13.77
N GLY A 152 -1.94 -4.58 -14.55
CA GLY A 152 -1.99 -6.03 -14.77
C GLY A 152 -2.07 -6.81 -13.45
N SER A 153 -1.19 -7.80 -13.27
CA SER A 153 -1.10 -8.59 -12.03
C SER A 153 -0.78 -7.77 -10.77
N SER A 154 -0.20 -6.57 -10.93
CA SER A 154 0.14 -5.67 -9.80
C SER A 154 -0.96 -4.66 -9.48
N THR A 155 -2.15 -4.80 -10.07
CA THR A 155 -3.30 -3.91 -9.84
C THR A 155 -3.67 -3.87 -8.35
N ILE A 156 -3.64 -2.66 -7.78
CA ILE A 156 -4.02 -2.42 -6.40
C ILE A 156 -5.55 -2.48 -6.30
N THR A 157 -6.06 -3.43 -5.54
CA THR A 157 -7.52 -3.68 -5.43
C THR A 157 -8.13 -3.17 -4.13
N HIS A 158 -7.31 -2.92 -3.11
CA HIS A 158 -7.75 -2.54 -1.76
C HIS A 158 -6.76 -1.55 -1.15
N GLY A 159 -7.23 -0.60 -0.35
CA GLY A 159 -6.39 0.38 0.35
C GLY A 159 -7.17 1.14 1.42
N ARG A 160 -6.48 1.57 2.49
CA ARG A 160 -7.09 2.30 3.63
C ARG A 160 -7.03 3.82 3.50
N GLY A 161 -6.02 4.30 2.77
CA GLY A 161 -5.68 5.68 2.51
C GLY A 161 -4.43 5.67 1.62
N ALA A 162 -4.15 6.79 0.96
CA ALA A 162 -2.98 6.95 0.11
C ALA A 162 -2.37 8.32 0.38
N VAL A 163 -1.04 8.36 0.41
CA VAL A 163 -0.30 9.61 0.25
C VAL A 163 0.09 9.66 -1.21
N LEU A 164 -0.40 10.67 -1.92
CA LEU A 164 0.00 10.91 -3.30
C LEU A 164 1.32 11.69 -3.27
N THR A 165 2.44 11.01 -3.54
CA THR A 165 3.73 11.67 -3.68
C THR A 165 3.92 12.09 -5.14
N ILE A 166 4.11 13.39 -5.38
CA ILE A 166 4.36 13.97 -6.71
C ILE A 166 5.74 14.61 -6.71
N ASP A 167 6.66 14.03 -7.46
CA ASP A 167 7.97 14.62 -7.69
C ASP A 167 7.84 15.73 -8.73
N LEU A 168 7.81 16.98 -8.30
CA LEU A 168 7.59 18.14 -9.18
C LEU A 168 8.78 18.41 -10.10
N THR A 169 9.98 18.15 -9.60
CA THR A 169 11.24 18.36 -10.31
C THR A 169 12.32 17.47 -9.67
N ASN A 170 13.24 16.93 -10.47
CA ASN A 170 14.44 16.27 -9.93
C ASN A 170 15.59 17.25 -9.66
N ARG A 171 15.42 18.56 -9.90
CA ARG A 171 16.41 19.57 -9.52
C ARG A 171 16.54 19.63 -8.00
N CYS A 172 17.76 19.67 -7.49
CA CYS A 172 18.03 19.90 -6.07
C CYS A 172 19.20 20.87 -5.90
N ASN A 173 19.06 21.83 -4.98
CA ASN A 173 20.11 22.78 -4.60
C ASN A 173 21.14 22.18 -3.64
N MET A 174 21.02 20.89 -3.31
CA MET A 174 21.96 20.12 -2.50
C MET A 174 22.24 18.75 -3.14
N MET A 175 23.37 18.13 -2.77
CA MET A 175 23.76 16.77 -3.15
C MET A 175 24.11 15.99 -1.90
N CYS A 176 23.09 15.40 -1.27
CA CYS A 176 23.26 14.67 -0.02
C CYS A 176 23.72 13.24 -0.31
N ASP A 177 24.80 12.78 0.33
CA ASP A 177 25.24 11.37 0.28
C ASP A 177 24.12 10.35 0.60
N PRO A 178 23.23 10.59 1.59
CA PRO A 178 22.14 9.65 1.88
C PRO A 178 20.89 9.84 0.98
N CYS A 179 20.96 10.57 -0.13
CA CYS A 179 19.79 10.84 -0.97
C CYS A 179 19.29 9.57 -1.68
N PHE A 180 18.16 9.01 -1.22
CA PHE A 180 17.59 7.79 -1.81
C PHE A 180 17.08 7.98 -3.25
N MET A 181 16.70 9.21 -3.63
CA MET A 181 16.23 9.55 -4.98
C MET A 181 17.37 9.78 -5.97
N ASP A 182 18.57 10.05 -5.47
CA ASP A 182 19.75 10.42 -6.25
C ASP A 182 19.48 11.51 -7.31
N ALA A 183 18.73 12.54 -6.89
CA ALA A 183 18.04 13.47 -7.79
C ALA A 183 18.95 14.22 -8.78
N ASN A 184 20.20 14.50 -8.38
CA ASN A 184 21.17 15.20 -9.22
C ASN A 184 22.03 14.27 -10.12
N GLN A 185 21.95 12.94 -9.98
CA GLN A 185 22.79 11.98 -10.72
C GLN A 185 22.12 11.35 -11.93
N VAL A 186 20.85 11.68 -12.21
CA VAL A 186 20.07 11.06 -13.30
C VAL A 186 20.53 11.49 -14.71
N GLY A 187 21.34 12.54 -14.82
CA GLY A 187 21.93 13.01 -16.08
C GLY A 187 20.97 13.79 -17.00
N PHE A 188 19.72 14.00 -16.59
CA PHE A 188 18.74 14.85 -17.26
C PHE A 188 17.84 15.54 -16.23
N VAL A 189 17.16 16.62 -16.64
CA VAL A 189 16.15 17.27 -15.80
C VAL A 189 14.77 16.71 -16.16
N HIS A 190 14.09 16.18 -15.15
CA HIS A 190 12.67 15.87 -15.20
C HIS A 190 11.93 16.90 -14.36
N GLU A 191 11.05 17.68 -15.00
CA GLU A 191 10.28 18.72 -14.35
C GLU A 191 8.87 18.69 -14.94
N LEU A 192 7.87 18.60 -14.07
CA LEU A 192 6.47 18.50 -14.50
C LEU A 192 5.97 19.86 -15.00
N SER A 193 5.26 19.84 -16.12
CA SER A 193 4.46 20.96 -16.59
C SER A 193 3.24 21.19 -15.69
N TRP A 194 2.65 22.38 -15.78
CA TRP A 194 1.44 22.70 -15.04
C TRP A 194 0.27 21.79 -15.40
N GLU A 195 0.16 21.42 -16.67
CA GLU A 195 -0.86 20.51 -17.20
C GLU A 195 -0.73 19.11 -16.61
N GLU A 196 0.50 18.60 -16.48
CA GLU A 196 0.76 17.30 -15.87
C GLU A 196 0.44 17.33 -14.37
N ILE A 197 0.81 18.39 -13.65
CA ILE A 197 0.50 18.55 -12.22
C ILE A 197 -1.01 18.52 -12.00
N LYS A 198 -1.77 19.30 -12.77
CA LYS A 198 -3.24 19.30 -12.69
C LYS A 198 -3.80 17.91 -12.99
N ALA A 199 -3.37 17.27 -14.07
CA ALA A 199 -3.85 15.94 -14.46
C ALA A 199 -3.61 14.89 -13.36
N LEU A 200 -2.43 14.90 -12.73
CA LEU A 200 -2.12 13.97 -11.62
C LEU A 200 -3.07 14.16 -10.44
N LEU A 201 -3.29 15.41 -10.04
CA LEU A 201 -4.20 15.74 -8.93
C LEU A 201 -5.67 15.44 -9.28
N ASP A 202 -6.11 15.80 -10.49
CA ASP A 202 -7.48 15.60 -10.95
C ASP A 202 -7.83 14.11 -11.10
N HIS A 203 -6.89 13.28 -11.54
CA HIS A 203 -7.11 11.84 -11.66
C HIS A 203 -7.08 11.14 -10.30
N ALA A 204 -6.11 11.47 -9.45
CA ALA A 204 -5.95 10.79 -8.17
C ALA A 204 -7.13 11.04 -7.22
N ILE A 205 -7.73 12.23 -7.24
CA ILE A 205 -8.84 12.56 -6.34
C ILE A 205 -10.15 11.80 -6.65
N GLN A 206 -10.27 11.21 -7.85
CA GLN A 206 -11.45 10.45 -8.26
C GLN A 206 -11.56 9.10 -7.55
N ILE A 207 -10.44 8.54 -7.09
CA ILE A 207 -10.41 7.22 -6.44
C ILE A 207 -11.21 7.23 -5.15
N LYS A 208 -11.93 6.13 -4.92
CA LYS A 208 -12.53 5.80 -3.64
C LYS A 208 -12.19 4.37 -3.22
N PRO A 209 -12.10 4.06 -1.91
CA PRO A 209 -12.32 4.96 -0.77
C PRO A 209 -11.19 5.99 -0.57
N ARG A 210 -11.55 7.24 -0.27
CA ARG A 210 -10.59 8.35 0.00
C ARG A 210 -10.72 8.89 1.42
N ARG A 211 -10.41 8.07 2.44
CA ARG A 211 -10.55 8.47 3.86
C ARG A 211 -9.71 9.70 4.21
N GLN A 212 -8.46 9.66 3.79
CA GLN A 212 -7.48 10.72 3.92
C GLN A 212 -6.61 10.61 2.68
N LEU A 213 -6.79 11.56 1.75
CA LEU A 213 -5.94 11.70 0.58
C LEU A 213 -5.14 12.98 0.78
N SER A 214 -3.89 12.81 1.19
CA SER A 214 -2.93 13.89 1.27
C SER A 214 -2.02 13.84 0.04
N VAL A 215 -1.50 15.01 -0.34
CA VAL A 215 -0.47 15.12 -1.37
C VAL A 215 0.85 15.51 -0.71
N GLN A 216 1.93 14.83 -1.09
CA GLN A 216 3.30 15.17 -0.75
C GLN A 216 4.01 15.63 -2.02
N PHE A 217 4.27 16.93 -2.13
CA PHE A 217 5.14 17.44 -3.18
C PHE A 217 6.60 17.16 -2.81
N SER A 218 7.31 16.50 -3.72
CA SER A 218 8.62 15.87 -3.52
C SER A 218 9.51 16.10 -4.77
N GLY A 219 10.61 15.36 -4.89
CA GLY A 219 11.48 15.28 -6.05
C GLY A 219 12.95 15.34 -5.62
N GLY A 220 13.67 16.30 -6.19
CA GLY A 220 14.88 16.84 -5.57
C GLY A 220 14.49 17.80 -4.45
N GLU A 221 14.54 19.09 -4.73
CA GLU A 221 14.02 20.14 -3.85
C GLU A 221 12.73 20.71 -4.48
N PRO A 222 11.53 20.36 -3.98
CA PRO A 222 10.27 20.72 -4.63
C PRO A 222 10.06 22.24 -4.71
N THR A 223 10.65 23.03 -3.82
CA THR A 223 10.55 24.50 -3.85
C THR A 223 11.26 25.15 -5.04
N LEU A 224 12.09 24.41 -5.77
CA LEU A 224 12.71 24.87 -7.01
C LEU A 224 11.77 24.81 -8.21
N SER A 225 10.67 24.05 -8.14
CA SER A 225 9.68 24.02 -9.21
C SER A 225 8.99 25.38 -9.33
N PRO A 226 8.82 25.93 -10.55
CA PRO A 226 8.10 27.20 -10.73
C PRO A 226 6.63 27.12 -10.30
N TYR A 227 6.07 25.91 -10.21
CA TYR A 227 4.66 25.68 -9.89
C TYR A 227 4.43 25.25 -8.44
N PHE A 228 5.44 25.23 -7.57
CA PHE A 228 5.31 24.69 -6.21
C PHE A 228 4.13 25.29 -5.42
N LEU A 229 4.05 26.62 -5.36
CA LEU A 229 2.98 27.32 -4.63
C LEU A 229 1.62 27.17 -5.32
N ASP A 230 1.60 27.12 -6.65
CA ASP A 230 0.36 26.96 -7.42
C ASP A 230 -0.20 25.54 -7.27
N ALA A 231 0.67 24.53 -7.24
CA ALA A 231 0.31 23.14 -6.99
C ALA A 231 -0.32 22.95 -5.60
N ILE A 232 0.24 23.61 -4.56
CA ILE A 232 -0.34 23.62 -3.21
C ILE A 232 -1.74 24.26 -3.23
N ARG A 233 -1.89 25.41 -3.89
CA ARG A 233 -3.18 26.10 -3.98
C ARG A 233 -4.22 25.23 -4.67
N TYR A 234 -3.87 24.66 -5.82
CA TYR A 234 -4.77 23.82 -6.60
C TYR A 234 -5.16 22.53 -5.87
N ALA A 235 -4.20 21.85 -5.23
CA ALA A 235 -4.50 20.68 -4.41
C ALA A 235 -5.51 21.02 -3.28
N ARG A 236 -5.37 22.19 -2.64
CA ARG A 236 -6.32 22.63 -1.62
C ARG A 236 -7.71 22.92 -2.19
N GLU A 237 -7.79 23.52 -3.38
CA GLU A 237 -9.05 23.78 -4.09
C GLU A 237 -9.81 22.48 -4.41
N LEU A 238 -9.07 21.44 -4.82
CA LEU A 238 -9.63 20.10 -5.06
C LEU A 238 -10.08 19.38 -3.79
N GLY A 239 -9.56 19.78 -2.62
CA GLY A 239 -9.91 19.21 -1.32
C GLY A 239 -8.95 18.13 -0.83
N TYR A 240 -7.68 18.17 -1.26
CA TYR A 240 -6.61 17.47 -0.57
C TYR A 240 -6.41 18.07 0.84
N HIS A 241 -6.09 17.20 1.81
CA HIS A 241 -5.88 17.58 3.21
C HIS A 241 -4.40 17.69 3.58
#